data_AF-A0A9E1VCB0-F1
#
_entry.id   AF-A0A9E1VCB0-F1
#
_cell.length_a   1.000
_cell.length_b   1.000
_cell.length_c   1.000
_cell.angle_alpha   90.00
_cell.angle_beta   90.00
_cell.angle_gamma   90.00
#
_symmetry.space_group_name_H-M   'P 1'
#
loop_
_entity.id
_entity.type
_entity.pdbx_description
1 polymer ?
#
loop_
_entity_poly.entity_id
_entity_poly.type
_entity_poly.pdbx_seq_one_letter_code
_entity_poly.pdbx_strand_id
1 'polypeptide(L)'
;MASPTKESPFRTVVLKHVLPDGTSHYDWMLSVDAAGEKPLVSFRVKERPDLVAESRWVDLEARPDHRPEYLNLNGELEGGRGTVEQMAQGSIFMWKVIQNGWNMMVEWDGNRMAEFELLSGPGILAFRRIFEDQTQEPPPPLPKPKIVGDVPIDNSEDQVGLQRKITAFVDPKKTEAAWARTPNVTGEGATHVRSFHSKLTDDALGYVDKQINAWLDENPDIEVKFTTTTIGTFTGKVKEPHLICQVWV
;
A
#
# COMPACT_ATOMS: atom_id res chain seq x y z
N MET A 1 -8.46 9.96 -20.28
CA MET A 1 -7.44 11.02 -20.03
C MET A 1 -6.11 10.52 -20.57
N ALA A 2 -5.23 11.41 -21.05
CA ALA A 2 -3.85 11.00 -21.28
C ALA A 2 -3.26 10.51 -19.96
N SER A 3 -2.41 9.49 -19.98
CA SER A 3 -1.69 9.05 -18.77
C SER A 3 -0.40 9.86 -18.67
N PRO A 4 -0.12 10.51 -17.54
CA PRO A 4 1.14 11.21 -17.36
C PRO A 4 2.32 10.22 -17.36
N THR A 5 3.48 10.70 -17.79
CA THR A 5 4.77 9.98 -17.72
C THR A 5 5.84 10.88 -17.12
N LYS A 6 7.07 10.38 -16.93
CA LYS A 6 8.19 11.22 -16.46
C LYS A 6 8.57 12.30 -17.48
N GLU A 7 8.40 12.01 -18.76
CA GLU A 7 8.72 12.92 -19.87
C GLU A 7 7.60 13.94 -20.12
N SER A 8 6.37 13.62 -19.71
CA SER A 8 5.20 14.48 -19.85
C SER A 8 4.31 14.39 -18.59
N PRO A 9 4.78 14.95 -17.46
CA PRO A 9 4.05 14.87 -16.20
C PRO A 9 2.87 15.86 -16.17
N PHE A 10 1.90 15.57 -15.31
CA PHE A 10 0.85 16.50 -14.94
C PHE A 10 1.27 17.29 -13.70
N ARG A 11 0.79 18.51 -13.55
CA ARG A 11 1.16 19.37 -12.41
C ARG A 11 0.18 19.17 -11.26
N THR A 12 0.69 19.28 -10.04
CA THR A 12 -0.12 19.38 -8.83
C THR A 12 0.38 20.48 -7.92
N VAL A 13 -0.54 21.09 -7.16
CA VAL A 13 -0.23 22.11 -6.16
C VAL A 13 -1.04 21.85 -4.89
N VAL A 14 -0.43 22.19 -3.75
CA VAL A 14 -1.11 22.29 -2.46
C VAL A 14 -1.13 23.76 -2.06
N LEU A 15 -2.32 24.33 -1.91
CA LEU A 15 -2.52 25.70 -1.45
C LEU A 15 -3.04 25.69 -0.01
N LYS A 16 -2.53 26.57 0.85
CA LYS A 16 -3.17 26.87 2.14
C LYS A 16 -4.10 28.04 1.93
N HIS A 17 -5.40 27.81 2.11
CA HIS A 17 -6.42 28.84 2.00
C HIS A 17 -6.79 29.33 3.40
N VAL A 18 -6.47 30.60 3.69
CA VAL A 18 -6.91 31.30 4.90
C VAL A 18 -8.15 32.11 4.57
N LEU A 19 -9.27 31.78 5.23
CA LEU A 19 -10.54 32.45 5.05
C LEU A 19 -10.57 33.79 5.82
N PRO A 20 -11.49 34.71 5.47
CA PRO A 20 -11.61 36.01 6.14
C PRO A 20 -11.89 35.93 7.65
N ASP A 21 -12.48 34.82 8.12
CA ASP A 21 -12.74 34.56 9.53
C ASP A 21 -11.51 34.04 10.29
N GLY A 22 -10.36 33.92 9.62
CA GLY A 22 -9.10 33.43 10.15
C GLY A 22 -8.97 31.90 10.18
N THR A 23 -10.01 31.15 9.82
CA THR A 23 -9.91 29.70 9.67
C THR A 23 -9.12 29.35 8.41
N SER A 24 -8.50 28.16 8.38
CA SER A 24 -7.73 27.73 7.21
C SER A 24 -7.87 26.25 6.92
N HIS A 25 -7.71 25.90 5.64
CA HIS A 25 -7.63 24.52 5.15
C HIS A 25 -6.59 24.45 4.03
N TYR A 26 -6.35 23.24 3.52
CA TYR A 26 -5.54 23.05 2.33
C TYR A 26 -6.43 22.66 1.15
N ASP A 27 -6.12 23.19 -0.02
CA ASP A 27 -6.67 22.74 -1.29
C ASP A 27 -5.59 21.99 -2.06
N TRP A 28 -5.87 20.76 -2.44
CA TRP A 28 -5.01 19.92 -3.28
C TRP A 28 -5.59 19.86 -4.68
N MET A 29 -4.84 20.38 -5.65
CA MET A 29 -5.28 20.52 -7.04
C MET A 29 -4.39 19.71 -7.98
N LEU A 30 -5.02 19.02 -8.92
CA LEU A 30 -4.38 18.11 -9.87
C LEU A 30 -4.74 18.53 -11.30
N SER A 31 -3.74 18.73 -12.17
CA SER A 31 -4.01 18.85 -13.60
C SER A 31 -4.34 17.48 -14.20
N VAL A 32 -5.10 17.50 -15.29
CA VAL A 32 -5.53 16.29 -16.04
C VAL A 32 -4.92 16.21 -17.44
N ASP A 33 -3.94 17.08 -17.68
CA ASP A 33 -3.14 17.19 -18.90
C ASP A 33 -1.78 17.82 -18.56
N ALA A 34 -0.80 17.61 -19.45
CA ALA A 34 0.57 18.07 -19.26
C ALA A 34 0.74 19.58 -19.53
N ALA A 35 -0.11 20.18 -20.37
CA ALA A 35 -0.08 21.62 -20.60
C ALA A 35 -0.62 22.40 -19.39
N GLY A 36 -1.45 21.75 -18.56
CA GLY A 36 -2.07 22.38 -17.39
C GLY A 36 -3.08 23.43 -17.83
N GLU A 37 -3.83 23.15 -18.90
CA GLU A 37 -4.80 24.08 -19.48
C GLU A 37 -6.26 23.66 -19.22
N LYS A 38 -6.49 22.41 -18.81
CA LYS A 38 -7.82 21.93 -18.47
C LYS A 38 -8.19 22.22 -17.01
N PRO A 39 -9.50 22.26 -16.70
CA PRO A 39 -9.96 22.37 -15.32
C PRO A 39 -9.32 21.34 -14.40
N LEU A 40 -8.94 21.78 -13.20
CA LEU A 40 -8.20 21.01 -12.21
C LEU A 40 -9.14 20.19 -11.34
N VAL A 41 -8.83 18.91 -11.15
CA VAL A 41 -9.47 18.10 -10.10
C VAL A 41 -9.03 18.65 -8.75
N SER A 42 -9.98 18.94 -7.87
CA SER A 42 -9.72 19.73 -6.68
C SER A 42 -10.34 19.13 -5.43
N PHE A 43 -9.54 19.04 -4.37
CA PHE A 43 -9.96 18.55 -3.07
C PHE A 43 -9.62 19.55 -1.98
N ARG A 44 -10.50 19.67 -0.99
CA ARG A 44 -10.16 20.26 0.29
C ARG A 44 -9.70 19.16 1.24
N VAL A 45 -8.64 19.44 2.00
CA VAL A 45 -7.99 18.51 2.92
C VAL A 45 -7.50 19.24 4.16
N LYS A 46 -7.55 18.57 5.32
CA LYS A 46 -7.18 19.16 6.61
C LYS A 46 -5.67 19.21 6.85
N GLU A 47 -4.91 18.44 6.10
CA GLU A 47 -3.47 18.29 6.24
C GLU A 47 -2.76 18.30 4.90
N ARG A 48 -1.44 18.46 4.94
CA ARG A 48 -0.57 18.59 3.77
C ARG A 48 -0.29 17.22 3.13
N PRO A 49 -0.80 16.93 1.90
CA PRO A 49 -0.56 15.63 1.25
C PRO A 49 0.93 15.29 1.08
N ASP A 50 1.77 16.28 0.80
CA ASP A 50 3.23 16.14 0.62
C ASP A 50 4.00 15.87 1.93
N LEU A 51 3.36 16.06 3.08
CA LEU A 51 3.93 15.81 4.42
C LEU A 51 3.33 14.57 5.09
N VAL A 52 2.38 13.88 4.46
CA VAL A 52 1.83 12.63 5.02
C VAL A 52 2.94 11.57 5.08
N ALA A 53 3.32 11.18 6.30
CA ALA A 53 4.45 10.29 6.58
C ALA A 53 4.02 8.90 7.09
N GLU A 54 2.73 8.64 7.23
CA GLU A 54 2.19 7.36 7.69
C GLU A 54 1.16 6.83 6.68
N SER A 55 1.07 5.52 6.53
CA SER A 55 0.06 4.91 5.65
C SER A 55 -1.28 4.84 6.39
N ARG A 56 -1.97 5.98 6.41
CA ARG A 56 -3.33 6.11 6.95
C ARG A 56 -4.23 6.82 5.95
N TRP A 57 -5.52 6.53 6.05
CA TRP A 57 -6.53 7.24 5.27
C TRP A 57 -6.71 8.67 5.79
N VAL A 58 -6.81 9.59 4.84
CA VAL A 58 -7.05 11.01 5.05
C VAL A 58 -8.26 11.40 4.22
N ASP A 59 -9.29 11.90 4.88
CA ASP A 59 -10.51 12.33 4.20
C ASP A 59 -10.25 13.52 3.28
N LEU A 60 -10.92 13.49 2.13
CA LEU A 60 -10.94 14.55 1.14
C LEU A 60 -12.38 15.04 0.99
N GLU A 61 -12.53 16.35 0.81
CA GLU A 61 -13.78 16.97 0.42
C GLU A 61 -13.69 17.36 -1.05
N ALA A 62 -14.52 16.77 -1.91
CA ALA A 62 -14.57 17.14 -3.32
C ALA A 62 -14.97 18.61 -3.48
N ARG A 63 -14.25 19.33 -4.34
CA ARG A 63 -14.58 20.70 -4.73
C ARG A 63 -14.91 20.73 -6.23
N PRO A 64 -15.67 21.75 -6.69
CA PRO A 64 -15.79 22.00 -8.12
C PRO A 64 -14.42 22.12 -8.76
N ASP A 65 -14.31 21.74 -10.04
CA ASP A 65 -13.07 21.86 -10.77
C ASP A 65 -12.60 23.31 -10.80
N HIS A 66 -11.31 23.52 -10.53
CA HIS A 66 -10.73 24.86 -10.48
C HIS A 66 -10.16 25.25 -11.84
N ARG A 67 -10.01 26.57 -12.04
CA ARG A 67 -9.35 27.09 -13.24
C ARG A 67 -7.87 26.76 -13.20
N PRO A 68 -7.23 26.52 -14.36
CA PRO A 68 -5.82 26.09 -14.40
C PRO A 68 -4.84 27.13 -13.82
N GLU A 69 -5.23 28.42 -13.81
CA GLU A 69 -4.50 29.51 -13.17
C GLU A 69 -4.18 29.26 -11.68
N TYR A 70 -4.97 28.41 -10.99
CA TYR A 70 -4.72 28.06 -9.59
C TYR A 70 -3.42 27.27 -9.38
N LEU A 71 -2.84 26.66 -10.42
CA LEU A 71 -1.55 25.98 -10.34
C LEU A 71 -0.39 26.89 -9.94
N ASN A 72 -0.53 28.21 -10.15
CA ASN A 72 0.51 29.20 -9.85
C ASN A 72 0.00 30.32 -8.93
N LEU A 73 -1.18 30.14 -8.32
CA LEU A 73 -1.84 31.20 -7.57
C LEU A 73 -1.21 31.37 -6.18
N ASN A 74 -0.93 32.62 -5.82
CA ASN A 74 -0.42 33.01 -4.51
C ASN A 74 -0.89 34.45 -4.21
N GLY A 75 -1.38 34.70 -3.00
CA GLY A 75 -1.83 36.01 -2.54
C GLY A 75 -3.33 36.09 -2.28
N GLU A 76 -3.87 37.30 -2.37
CA GLU A 76 -5.27 37.59 -2.04
C GLU A 76 -6.23 37.13 -3.14
N LEU A 77 -7.31 36.48 -2.73
CA LEU A 77 -8.38 36.08 -3.63
C LEU A 77 -9.40 37.21 -3.78
N GLU A 78 -9.79 37.46 -5.03
CA GLU A 78 -10.85 38.42 -5.34
C GLU A 78 -12.17 38.11 -4.63
N GLY A 79 -12.94 39.16 -4.35
CA GLY A 79 -14.26 39.06 -3.73
C GLY A 79 -14.22 38.80 -2.22
N GLY A 80 -13.11 39.14 -1.56
CA GLY A 80 -12.97 38.96 -0.11
C GLY A 80 -13.00 37.49 0.30
N ARG A 81 -12.49 36.59 -0.55
CA ARG A 81 -12.49 35.14 -0.30
C ARG A 81 -11.31 34.70 0.58
N GLY A 82 -10.47 35.62 1.04
CA GLY A 82 -9.30 35.34 1.86
C GLY A 82 -8.02 35.27 1.03
N THR A 83 -6.99 34.60 1.53
CA THR A 83 -5.67 34.50 0.90
C THR A 83 -5.28 33.05 0.67
N VAL A 84 -4.53 32.81 -0.40
CA VAL A 84 -3.92 31.51 -0.68
C VAL A 84 -2.41 31.62 -0.67
N GLU A 85 -1.75 30.70 0.02
CA GLU A 85 -0.31 30.54 0.00
C GLU A 85 0.02 29.20 -0.65
N GLN A 86 0.97 29.21 -1.58
CA GLN A 86 1.43 27.96 -2.17
C GLN A 86 2.37 27.23 -1.22
N MET A 87 1.98 26.01 -0.86
CA MET A 87 2.64 25.23 0.16
C MET A 87 3.58 24.17 -0.41
N ALA A 88 3.20 23.57 -1.53
CA ALA A 88 4.01 22.62 -2.31
C ALA A 88 3.55 22.59 -3.78
N GLN A 89 4.47 22.33 -4.70
CA GLN A 89 4.16 21.85 -6.05
C GLN A 89 4.76 20.46 -6.27
N GLY A 90 4.24 19.78 -7.29
CA GLY A 90 4.78 18.51 -7.72
C GLY A 90 4.38 18.12 -9.14
N SER A 91 5.01 17.04 -9.59
CA SER A 91 4.81 16.42 -10.90
C SER A 91 4.19 15.04 -10.70
N ILE A 92 2.97 14.86 -11.18
CA ILE A 92 2.32 13.56 -11.29
C ILE A 92 2.84 12.90 -12.56
N PHE A 93 3.58 11.80 -12.45
CA PHE A 93 4.16 11.09 -13.61
C PHE A 93 3.64 9.66 -13.76
N MET A 94 2.71 9.26 -12.90
CA MET A 94 1.89 8.05 -13.04
C MET A 94 0.49 8.37 -12.52
N TRP A 95 -0.53 8.00 -13.28
CA TRP A 95 -1.93 8.03 -12.85
C TRP A 95 -2.63 6.79 -13.40
N LYS A 96 -3.02 5.89 -12.51
CA LYS A 96 -3.70 4.63 -12.85
C LYS A 96 -5.09 4.61 -12.24
N VAL A 97 -6.10 4.37 -13.07
CA VAL A 97 -7.46 4.12 -12.58
C VAL A 97 -7.54 2.70 -12.00
N ILE A 98 -8.12 2.60 -10.81
CA ILE A 98 -8.42 1.34 -10.12
C ILE A 98 -9.94 1.25 -9.88
N GLN A 99 -10.41 0.09 -9.42
CA GLN A 99 -11.85 -0.18 -9.30
C GLN A 99 -12.62 0.89 -8.49
N ASN A 100 -12.01 1.40 -7.41
CA ASN A 100 -12.66 2.36 -6.49
C ASN A 100 -11.89 3.67 -6.38
N GLY A 101 -11.17 4.12 -7.41
CA GLY A 101 -10.40 5.36 -7.36
C GLY A 101 -9.15 5.32 -8.21
N TRP A 102 -8.04 5.88 -7.72
CA TRP A 102 -6.80 6.05 -8.51
C TRP A 102 -5.54 5.75 -7.70
N ASN A 103 -4.51 5.23 -8.36
CA ASN A 103 -3.13 5.34 -7.86
C ASN A 103 -2.38 6.43 -8.61
N MET A 104 -1.56 7.18 -7.89
CA MET A 104 -0.77 8.26 -8.45
C MET A 104 0.64 8.24 -7.89
N MET A 105 1.64 8.48 -8.72
CA MET A 105 2.99 8.81 -8.25
C MET A 105 3.25 10.30 -8.47
N VAL A 106 3.66 10.96 -7.39
CA VAL A 106 3.96 12.39 -7.37
C VAL A 106 5.40 12.58 -6.93
N GLU A 107 6.15 13.33 -7.73
CA GLU A 107 7.43 13.91 -7.34
C GLU A 107 7.17 15.33 -6.83
N TRP A 108 7.29 15.54 -5.53
CA TRP A 108 7.16 16.87 -4.91
C TRP A 108 8.47 17.67 -5.03
N ASP A 109 8.36 18.99 -4.93
CA ASP A 109 9.50 19.89 -4.83
C ASP A 109 10.52 19.38 -3.78
N GLY A 110 11.81 19.34 -4.15
CA GLY A 110 12.86 18.74 -3.34
C GLY A 110 13.07 17.23 -3.57
N ASN A 111 12.64 16.71 -4.72
CA ASN A 111 12.81 15.32 -5.16
C ASN A 111 12.22 14.29 -4.19
N ARG A 112 11.14 14.65 -3.48
CA ARG A 112 10.45 13.71 -2.60
C ARG A 112 9.40 12.95 -3.38
N MET A 113 9.64 11.67 -3.56
CA MET A 113 8.70 10.77 -4.22
C MET A 113 7.64 10.29 -3.22
N ALA A 114 6.38 10.35 -3.64
CA ALA A 114 5.25 9.78 -2.92
C ALA A 114 4.33 9.05 -3.87
N GLU A 115 3.95 7.83 -3.49
CA GLU A 115 2.84 7.12 -4.12
C GLU A 115 1.58 7.33 -3.28
N PHE A 116 0.48 7.62 -3.95
CA PHE A 116 -0.83 7.82 -3.33
C PHE A 116 -1.84 6.83 -3.89
N GLU A 117 -2.71 6.36 -3.01
CA GLU A 117 -3.98 5.74 -3.39
C GLU A 117 -5.11 6.66 -2.96
N LEU A 118 -5.95 7.02 -3.93
CA LEU A 118 -7.23 7.67 -3.68
C LEU A 118 -8.35 6.64 -3.81
N LEU A 119 -9.26 6.65 -2.85
CA LEU A 119 -10.55 5.99 -2.95
C LEU A 119 -11.64 7.03 -3.23
N SER A 120 -12.53 6.69 -4.16
CA SER A 120 -13.71 7.45 -4.54
C SER A 120 -14.87 6.47 -4.71
N GLY A 121 -15.93 6.68 -3.93
CA GLY A 121 -17.13 5.86 -3.95
C GLY A 121 -18.26 6.49 -3.13
N PRO A 122 -19.44 5.85 -3.04
CA PRO A 122 -20.56 6.35 -2.26
C PRO A 122 -20.17 6.58 -0.79
N GLY A 123 -20.13 7.83 -0.37
CA GLY A 123 -19.77 8.22 1.01
C GLY A 123 -18.29 8.11 1.37
N ILE A 124 -17.41 7.80 0.41
CA ILE A 124 -15.97 7.65 0.66
C ILE A 124 -15.20 8.47 -0.38
N LEU A 125 -14.46 9.46 0.10
CA LEU A 125 -13.45 10.16 -0.66
C LEU A 125 -12.26 10.40 0.26
N ALA A 126 -11.17 9.68 0.02
CA ALA A 126 -10.00 9.71 0.88
C ALA A 126 -8.75 9.35 0.10
N PHE A 127 -7.59 9.77 0.60
CA PHE A 127 -6.31 9.32 0.09
C PHE A 127 -5.46 8.69 1.20
N ARG A 128 -4.48 7.89 0.82
CA ARG A 128 -3.37 7.50 1.69
C ARG A 128 -2.08 7.53 0.91
N ARG A 129 -0.97 7.72 1.62
CA ARG A 129 0.37 7.47 1.07
C ARG A 129 0.69 5.97 1.16
N ILE A 130 1.19 5.42 0.06
CA ILE A 130 1.77 4.08 0.00
C ILE A 130 3.28 4.21 0.23
N PHE A 131 3.83 3.36 1.09
CA PHE A 131 5.27 3.26 1.31
C PHE A 131 5.85 2.13 0.50
N GLU A 132 6.77 2.44 -0.40
CA GLU A 132 7.92 1.57 -0.61
C GLU A 132 9.04 2.04 0.32
N ASP A 133 9.38 1.23 1.32
CA ASP A 133 10.58 1.42 2.14
C ASP A 133 11.82 1.19 1.24
N GLN A 134 12.27 2.24 0.54
CA GLN A 134 13.49 2.20 -0.29
C GLN A 134 14.75 2.62 0.48
N THR A 135 14.70 2.78 1.80
CA THR A 135 15.86 3.19 2.62
C THR A 135 16.07 2.27 3.82
N GLN A 136 16.41 1.00 3.59
CA GLN A 136 17.00 0.19 4.66
C GLN A 136 18.51 0.40 4.67
N GLU A 137 19.00 1.24 5.58
CA GLU A 137 20.32 0.97 6.15
C GLU A 137 20.28 -0.41 6.82
N PRO A 138 21.29 -1.27 6.63
CA PRO A 138 21.28 -2.60 7.22
C PRO A 138 21.20 -2.49 8.75
N PRO A 139 20.33 -3.28 9.41
CA PRO A 139 20.21 -3.23 10.85
C PRO A 139 21.55 -3.56 11.51
N PRO A 140 21.90 -2.92 12.63
CA PRO A 140 23.16 -3.19 13.32
C PRO A 140 23.25 -4.68 13.67
N PRO A 141 24.44 -5.29 13.54
CA PRO A 141 24.61 -6.72 13.73
C PRO A 141 24.17 -7.13 15.13
N LEU A 142 23.35 -8.18 15.21
CA LEU A 142 22.87 -8.73 16.48
C LEU A 142 24.06 -9.12 17.38
N PRO A 143 23.98 -8.87 18.71
CA PRO A 143 24.98 -9.34 19.64
C PRO A 143 25.11 -10.86 19.56
N LYS A 144 26.34 -11.36 19.48
CA LYS A 144 26.62 -12.81 19.42
C LYS A 144 26.02 -13.51 20.65
N PRO A 145 25.18 -14.54 20.49
CA PRO A 145 24.58 -15.24 21.62
C PRO A 145 25.66 -15.90 22.48
N LYS A 146 25.54 -15.75 23.80
CA LYS A 146 26.33 -16.50 24.78
C LYS A 146 25.82 -17.94 24.80
N ILE A 147 26.66 -18.87 24.36
CA ILE A 147 26.39 -20.31 24.44
C ILE A 147 26.56 -20.72 25.91
N VAL A 148 25.52 -21.28 26.51
CA VAL A 148 25.59 -21.95 27.82
C VAL A 148 24.92 -23.31 27.69
N GLY A 149 25.67 -24.36 28.01
CA GLY A 149 25.14 -25.66 28.44
C GLY A 149 25.27 -26.78 27.41
N ASP A 150 26.38 -27.51 27.51
CA ASP A 150 26.60 -28.79 26.83
C ASP A 150 25.57 -29.84 27.29
N VAL A 151 24.99 -30.57 26.33
CA VAL A 151 24.35 -31.87 26.59
C VAL A 151 25.24 -32.95 25.98
N PRO A 152 25.65 -33.99 26.73
CA PRO A 152 26.56 -35.01 26.21
C PRO A 152 25.91 -35.79 25.07
N ILE A 153 26.58 -35.85 23.91
CA ILE A 153 26.24 -36.77 22.83
C ILE A 153 27.08 -38.03 23.05
N ASP A 154 26.40 -39.15 23.28
CA ASP A 154 27.02 -40.48 23.31
C ASP A 154 27.50 -40.83 21.90
N ASN A 155 28.78 -41.17 21.78
CA ASN A 155 29.45 -41.50 20.53
C ASN A 155 29.32 -43.00 20.27
N SER A 156 28.32 -43.40 19.49
CA SER A 156 28.38 -44.65 18.74
C SER A 156 28.45 -44.32 17.25
N GLU A 157 29.59 -44.68 16.66
CA GLU A 157 30.00 -44.43 15.29
C GLU A 157 29.06 -45.10 14.28
N ASP A 158 28.63 -44.33 13.27
CA ASP A 158 28.63 -44.75 11.86
C ASP A 158 28.41 -43.53 10.95
N GLN A 159 29.43 -43.20 10.16
CA GLN A 159 29.40 -42.13 9.17
C GLN A 159 28.70 -42.60 7.89
N VAL A 160 27.58 -41.96 7.51
CA VAL A 160 27.15 -41.85 6.12
C VAL A 160 26.63 -40.43 5.86
N GLY A 161 27.14 -39.80 4.79
CA GLY A 161 27.08 -38.37 4.53
C GLY A 161 25.69 -37.73 4.53
N LEU A 162 25.58 -36.56 5.17
CA LEU A 162 24.38 -35.72 5.12
C LEU A 162 24.24 -35.04 3.75
N GLN A 163 23.32 -35.55 2.93
CA GLN A 163 22.58 -34.69 2.02
C GLN A 163 21.78 -33.68 2.86
N ARG A 164 22.21 -32.42 2.89
CA ARG A 164 21.45 -31.35 3.57
C ARG A 164 20.23 -30.99 2.73
N LYS A 165 19.16 -31.77 2.88
CA LYS A 165 17.79 -31.28 2.65
C LYS A 165 17.48 -30.29 3.75
N ILE A 166 17.45 -29.00 3.43
CA ILE A 166 16.83 -28.00 4.30
C ILE A 166 15.32 -28.21 4.15
N THR A 167 14.78 -29.14 4.93
CA THR A 167 13.36 -29.20 5.20
C THR A 167 13.07 -28.01 6.11
N ALA A 168 12.41 -26.98 5.57
CA ALA A 168 11.85 -25.92 6.39
C ALA A 168 10.98 -26.59 7.47
N PHE A 169 11.18 -26.18 8.71
CA PHE A 169 10.38 -26.61 9.85
C PHE A 169 8.94 -26.12 9.67
N VAL A 170 8.14 -26.85 8.91
CA VAL A 170 6.72 -26.95 9.14
C VAL A 170 6.55 -28.11 10.10
N ASP A 171 6.23 -27.80 11.34
CA ASP A 171 5.88 -28.79 12.35
C ASP A 171 4.61 -29.52 11.88
N PRO A 172 4.66 -30.80 11.45
CA PRO A 172 3.53 -31.47 10.80
C PRO A 172 2.44 -31.89 11.79
N LYS A 173 2.55 -31.50 13.07
CA LYS A 173 1.75 -32.00 14.20
C LYS A 173 1.01 -30.93 14.99
N LYS A 174 0.76 -29.75 14.41
CA LYS A 174 -0.47 -29.02 14.73
C LYS A 174 -1.44 -29.27 13.60
N THR A 175 -2.28 -30.29 13.78
CA THR A 175 -3.56 -30.39 13.08
C THR A 175 -4.17 -29.00 13.12
N GLU A 176 -4.30 -28.35 11.96
CA GLU A 176 -5.12 -27.14 11.83
C GLU A 176 -6.46 -27.51 12.49
N ALA A 177 -6.82 -26.78 13.55
CA ALA A 177 -8.05 -27.06 14.27
C ALA A 177 -9.18 -26.99 13.24
N ALA A 178 -9.82 -28.14 12.97
CA ALA A 178 -10.94 -28.22 12.06
C ALA A 178 -11.91 -27.08 12.41
N TRP A 179 -12.24 -26.26 11.42
CA TRP A 179 -13.00 -25.06 11.66
C TRP A 179 -14.32 -25.38 12.37
N ALA A 180 -14.60 -24.66 13.47
CA ALA A 180 -15.80 -24.91 14.27
C ALA A 180 -17.10 -24.55 13.53
N ARG A 181 -17.03 -23.71 12.49
CA ARG A 181 -18.17 -23.37 11.63
C ARG A 181 -18.04 -24.12 10.30
N THR A 182 -19.12 -24.71 9.83
CA THR A 182 -19.16 -25.36 8.51
C THR A 182 -19.13 -24.31 7.40
N PRO A 183 -18.26 -24.43 6.40
CA PRO A 183 -18.31 -23.62 5.18
C PRO A 183 -19.67 -23.76 4.48
N ASN A 184 -20.21 -22.66 3.95
CA ASN A 184 -21.48 -22.60 3.25
C ASN A 184 -21.28 -22.24 1.78
N VAL A 185 -21.99 -22.95 0.90
CA VAL A 185 -21.97 -22.79 -0.57
C VAL A 185 -23.11 -21.86 -1.02
N THR A 186 -23.13 -20.64 -0.46
CA THR A 186 -24.21 -19.67 -0.69
C THR A 186 -23.84 -18.57 -1.68
N GLY A 187 -22.61 -18.58 -2.24
CA GLY A 187 -22.06 -17.50 -3.06
C GLY A 187 -21.67 -16.23 -2.28
N GLU A 188 -22.33 -15.95 -1.15
CA GLU A 188 -22.06 -14.81 -0.28
C GLU A 188 -21.86 -15.23 1.19
N GLY A 189 -21.32 -14.31 2.02
CA GLY A 189 -21.19 -14.51 3.47
C GLY A 189 -20.05 -15.44 3.86
N ALA A 190 -18.80 -15.01 3.63
CA ALA A 190 -17.62 -15.76 4.04
C ALA A 190 -17.61 -16.02 5.55
N THR A 191 -17.35 -17.26 5.93
CA THR A 191 -17.30 -17.74 7.30
C THR A 191 -15.87 -17.93 7.78
N HIS A 192 -14.90 -18.09 6.86
CA HIS A 192 -13.50 -18.30 7.17
C HIS A 192 -12.59 -17.55 6.21
N VAL A 193 -11.33 -17.43 6.62
CA VAL A 193 -10.27 -16.84 5.84
C VAL A 193 -9.00 -17.64 6.00
N ARG A 194 -8.33 -17.94 4.89
CA ARG A 194 -6.98 -18.50 4.87
C ARG A 194 -6.03 -17.49 4.25
N SER A 195 -4.96 -17.15 4.98
CA SER A 195 -3.95 -16.20 4.51
C SER A 195 -2.73 -16.95 4.00
N PHE A 196 -2.34 -16.63 2.78
CA PHE A 196 -1.10 -17.05 2.14
C PHE A 196 -0.20 -15.82 2.00
N HIS A 197 1.11 -16.04 2.07
CA HIS A 197 2.05 -14.98 1.78
C HIS A 197 3.24 -15.49 0.99
N SER A 198 3.84 -14.61 0.21
CA SER A 198 5.02 -14.94 -0.59
C SER A 198 5.93 -13.75 -0.71
N LYS A 199 7.23 -14.01 -0.76
CA LYS A 199 8.19 -13.03 -1.27
C LYS A 199 7.83 -12.65 -2.71
N LEU A 200 8.26 -11.46 -3.12
CA LEU A 200 8.07 -10.97 -4.49
C LEU A 200 9.20 -11.47 -5.41
N THR A 201 9.33 -12.79 -5.52
CA THR A 201 10.25 -13.46 -6.46
C THR A 201 9.49 -14.54 -7.22
N ASP A 202 9.86 -14.78 -8.48
CA ASP A 202 9.16 -15.73 -9.36
C ASP A 202 9.00 -17.13 -8.73
N ASP A 203 10.07 -17.66 -8.14
CA ASP A 203 10.03 -18.97 -7.48
C ASP A 203 9.07 -19.02 -6.28
N ALA A 204 8.99 -17.92 -5.51
CA ALA A 204 8.16 -17.85 -4.32
C ALA A 204 6.68 -17.69 -4.70
N LEU A 205 6.40 -16.88 -5.73
CA LEU A 205 5.05 -16.77 -6.30
C LEU A 205 4.60 -18.10 -6.89
N GLY A 206 5.44 -18.79 -7.66
CA GLY A 206 5.11 -20.13 -8.15
C GLY A 206 4.92 -21.15 -7.02
N TYR A 207 5.55 -20.97 -5.86
CA TYR A 207 5.33 -21.80 -4.68
C TYR A 207 4.02 -21.49 -3.96
N VAL A 208 3.60 -20.22 -3.91
CA VAL A 208 2.31 -19.84 -3.29
C VAL A 208 1.12 -20.33 -4.11
N ASP A 209 1.23 -20.31 -5.45
CA ASP A 209 0.22 -20.88 -6.34
C ASP A 209 -0.01 -22.37 -6.04
N LYS A 210 1.08 -23.14 -5.88
CA LYS A 210 1.01 -24.56 -5.53
C LYS A 210 0.37 -24.79 -4.17
N GLN A 211 0.68 -23.95 -3.18
CA GLN A 211 0.08 -24.06 -1.84
C GLN A 211 -1.42 -23.76 -1.86
N ILE A 212 -1.85 -22.72 -2.58
CA ILE A 212 -3.26 -22.36 -2.69
C ILE A 212 -4.02 -23.49 -3.40
N ASN A 213 -3.52 -23.97 -4.54
CA ASN A 213 -4.17 -25.05 -5.28
C ASN A 213 -4.25 -26.35 -4.46
N ALA A 214 -3.14 -26.76 -3.82
CA ALA A 214 -3.14 -27.95 -2.98
C ALA A 214 -4.15 -27.83 -1.82
N TRP A 215 -4.26 -26.64 -1.21
CA TRP A 215 -5.25 -26.41 -0.17
C TRP A 215 -6.68 -26.50 -0.69
N LEU A 216 -6.98 -25.95 -1.88
CA LEU A 216 -8.31 -26.06 -2.49
C LEU A 216 -8.64 -27.52 -2.86
N ASP A 217 -7.67 -28.27 -3.38
CA ASP A 217 -7.84 -29.68 -3.72
C ASP A 217 -8.10 -30.56 -2.49
N GLU A 218 -7.49 -30.23 -1.35
CA GLU A 218 -7.73 -30.90 -0.06
C GLU A 218 -9.10 -30.56 0.54
N ASN A 219 -9.76 -29.50 0.08
CA ASN A 219 -11.02 -29.00 0.63
C ASN A 219 -12.08 -28.77 -0.47
N PRO A 220 -12.53 -29.82 -1.17
CA PRO A 220 -13.41 -29.72 -2.34
C PRO A 220 -14.84 -29.26 -2.00
N ASP A 221 -15.23 -29.30 -0.73
CA ASP A 221 -16.52 -28.85 -0.20
C ASP A 221 -16.56 -27.34 0.11
N ILE A 222 -15.42 -26.65 -0.03
CA ILE A 222 -15.28 -25.24 0.27
C ILE A 222 -15.48 -24.40 -1.00
N GLU A 223 -16.38 -23.40 -0.92
CA GLU A 223 -16.56 -22.39 -1.96
C GLU A 223 -15.67 -21.17 -1.67
N VAL A 224 -14.83 -20.77 -2.63
CA VAL A 224 -14.12 -19.48 -2.56
C VAL A 224 -15.08 -18.37 -2.97
N LYS A 225 -15.40 -17.49 -2.02
CA LYS A 225 -16.32 -16.38 -2.23
C LYS A 225 -15.62 -15.14 -2.79
N PHE A 226 -14.48 -14.80 -2.22
CA PHE A 226 -13.65 -13.71 -2.73
C PHE A 226 -12.19 -13.84 -2.25
N THR A 227 -11.31 -13.10 -2.88
CA THR A 227 -9.90 -13.00 -2.51
C THR A 227 -9.51 -11.54 -2.31
N THR A 228 -8.61 -11.29 -1.36
CA THR A 228 -8.00 -9.97 -1.16
C THR A 228 -6.49 -10.09 -1.25
N THR A 229 -5.86 -9.16 -1.96
CA THR A 229 -4.41 -9.13 -2.12
C THR A 229 -3.85 -7.78 -1.69
N THR A 230 -2.74 -7.78 -0.98
CA THR A 230 -2.02 -6.57 -0.60
C THR A 230 -0.52 -6.88 -0.55
N ILE A 231 0.31 -5.93 -0.99
CA ILE A 231 1.75 -6.01 -0.77
C ILE A 231 2.04 -5.31 0.56
N GLY A 232 2.74 -5.98 1.47
CA GLY A 232 3.08 -5.45 2.78
C GLY A 232 4.41 -5.99 3.29
N THR A 233 4.99 -5.31 4.28
CA THR A 233 6.24 -5.75 4.89
C THR A 233 5.96 -6.91 5.85
N PHE A 234 6.52 -8.09 5.55
CA PHE A 234 6.46 -9.23 6.46
C PHE A 234 7.70 -9.23 7.36
N THR A 235 7.50 -9.32 8.67
CA THR A 235 8.62 -9.27 9.64
C THR A 235 9.00 -10.69 10.04
N GLY A 236 10.03 -11.24 9.38
CA GLY A 236 10.71 -12.47 9.77
C GLY A 236 12.09 -12.18 10.40
N LYS A 237 13.10 -12.97 10.05
CA LYS A 237 14.51 -12.63 10.36
C LYS A 237 14.99 -11.37 9.62
N VAL A 238 14.41 -11.14 8.45
CA VAL A 238 14.61 -9.95 7.62
C VAL A 238 13.23 -9.35 7.37
N LYS A 239 13.15 -8.02 7.32
CA LYS A 239 11.94 -7.31 6.89
C LYS A 239 11.98 -7.21 5.38
N GLU A 240 11.03 -7.84 4.71
CA GLU A 240 11.00 -7.90 3.25
C GLU A 240 9.55 -7.79 2.74
N PRO A 241 9.34 -7.21 1.54
CA PRO A 241 8.01 -7.07 0.98
C PRO A 241 7.47 -8.43 0.56
N HIS A 242 6.25 -8.73 1.01
CA HIS A 242 5.53 -9.94 0.65
C HIS A 242 4.20 -9.57 -0.01
N LEU A 243 3.81 -10.37 -1.00
CA LEU A 243 2.41 -10.52 -1.37
C LEU A 243 1.70 -11.20 -0.19
N ILE A 244 0.61 -10.61 0.28
CA ILE A 244 -0.33 -11.21 1.22
C ILE A 244 -1.62 -11.45 0.44
N CYS A 245 -2.01 -12.72 0.32
CA CYS A 245 -3.23 -13.14 -0.37
C CYS A 245 -4.15 -13.81 0.66
N GLN A 246 -5.37 -13.32 0.82
CA GLN A 246 -6.37 -13.92 1.69
C GLN A 246 -7.48 -14.51 0.85
N VAL A 247 -7.77 -15.78 1.07
CA VAL A 247 -8.86 -16.52 0.44
C VAL A 247 -10.00 -16.63 1.44
N TRP A 248 -11.16 -16.07 1.09
CA TRP A 248 -12.33 -16.00 1.94
C TRP A 248 -13.37 -17.03 1.48
N VAL A 249 -13.82 -17.85 2.41
CA VAL A 249 -14.69 -19.02 2.15
C VAL A 249 -15.85 -19.12 3.12
#